data_AF-A0A958FL05-F1
#
_entry.id   AF-A0A958FL05-F1
#
_cell.length_a   1.000
_cell.length_b   1.000
_cell.length_c   1.000
_cell.angle_alpha   90.00
_cell.angle_beta   90.00
_cell.angle_gamma   90.00
#
_symmetry.space_group_name_H-M   'P 1'
#
loop_
_entity.id
_entity.type
_entity.pdbx_description
1 polymer ?
#
loop_
_entity_poly.entity_id
_entity_poly.type
_entity_poly.pdbx_seq_one_letter_code
_entity_poly.pdbx_strand_id
1 'polypeptide(L)'
;LAGGQHIESVFIPEERRTTICISSQVGCALGCAFCATAQMGFLSNLSSGEIVEQVLRVQQDTGRKITNVVLMGMGEPFLNYSRVIQACRIMSDPEGLAIAAKKITISTVGVVPRIRQFADERQPFSLAISLHAATQPLRQSIMP
;
A
#
# COMPACT_ATOMS: atom_id res chain seq x y z
N LEU A 1 6.41 12.72 -8.92
CA LEU A 1 6.02 13.30 -7.61
C LEU A 1 6.47 14.75 -7.55
N ALA A 2 5.73 15.60 -6.83
CA ALA A 2 6.20 16.95 -6.57
C ALA A 2 7.55 16.90 -5.81
N GLY A 3 8.56 17.66 -6.25
CA GLY A 3 9.83 17.77 -5.53
C GLY A 3 10.91 16.72 -5.85
N GLY A 4 10.84 16.03 -7.00
CA GLY A 4 11.95 15.20 -7.51
C GLY A 4 12.17 13.87 -6.77
N GLN A 5 11.25 13.48 -5.89
CA GLN A 5 11.29 12.20 -5.20
C GLN A 5 10.81 11.07 -6.13
N HIS A 6 11.32 9.86 -5.88
CA HIS A 6 10.98 8.66 -6.65
C HIS A 6 10.28 7.63 -5.75
N ILE A 7 9.34 6.91 -6.36
CA ILE A 7 8.65 5.76 -5.77
C ILE A 7 8.63 4.61 -6.77
N GLU A 8 8.31 3.42 -6.28
CA GLU A 8 8.18 2.23 -7.12
C GLU A 8 6.73 1.77 -7.21
N SER A 9 6.39 1.23 -8.39
CA SER A 9 5.15 0.50 -8.64
C SER A 9 5.49 -0.74 -9.47
N VAL A 10 4.94 -1.90 -9.09
CA VAL A 10 5.25 -3.17 -9.76
C VAL A 10 4.01 -3.72 -10.44
N PHE A 11 4.11 -3.94 -11.75
CA PHE A 11 3.07 -4.55 -12.56
C PHE A 11 3.24 -6.08 -12.59
N ILE A 12 2.22 -6.82 -12.17
CA ILE A 12 2.25 -8.28 -12.03
C ILE A 12 1.08 -8.89 -12.82
N PRO A 13 1.29 -9.17 -14.12
CA PRO A 13 0.28 -9.77 -14.98
C PRO A 13 0.14 -11.28 -14.76
N GLU A 14 -1.09 -11.76 -14.68
CA GLU A 14 -1.43 -13.19 -14.69
C GLU A 14 -2.54 -13.46 -15.72
N GLU A 15 -2.87 -14.74 -15.96
CA GLU A 15 -3.90 -15.13 -16.93
C GLU A 15 -5.29 -14.56 -16.59
N ARG A 16 -5.66 -14.60 -15.30
CA ARG A 16 -7.03 -14.24 -14.83
C ARG A 16 -7.10 -12.94 -14.06
N ARG A 17 -5.96 -12.32 -13.74
CA ARG A 17 -5.90 -11.08 -12.98
C ARG A 17 -4.70 -10.25 -13.37
N THR A 18 -4.80 -8.95 -13.13
CA THR A 18 -3.70 -8.02 -13.30
C THR A 18 -3.51 -7.30 -11.96
N THR A 19 -2.41 -7.62 -11.27
CA THR A 19 -2.11 -7.07 -9.96
C THR A 19 -1.11 -5.93 -10.10
N ILE A 20 -1.32 -4.86 -9.33
CA ILE A 20 -0.31 -3.82 -9.15
C ILE A 20 0.07 -3.70 -7.67
N CYS A 21 1.37 -3.66 -7.42
CA CYS A 21 1.92 -3.29 -6.12
C CYS A 21 2.24 -1.79 -6.11
N ILE A 22 1.66 -1.04 -5.19
CA ILE A 22 1.80 0.42 -5.12
C ILE A 22 2.36 0.89 -3.78
N SER A 23 3.04 2.03 -3.82
CA SER A 23 3.64 2.72 -2.69
C SER A 23 2.64 3.64 -1.99
N SER A 24 2.81 3.85 -0.69
CA SER A 24 2.00 4.75 0.16
C SER A 24 2.80 5.93 0.72
N GLN A 25 4.14 5.83 0.73
CA GLN A 25 5.06 6.85 1.20
C GLN A 25 6.31 6.86 0.31
N VAL A 26 7.11 7.92 0.42
CA VAL A 26 8.49 7.94 -0.06
C VAL A 26 9.40 7.53 1.11
N GLY A 27 9.98 6.34 1.01
CA GLY A 27 10.71 5.72 2.12
C GLY A 27 9.80 5.15 3.21
N CYS A 28 10.36 4.70 4.33
CA CYS A 28 9.61 4.14 5.46
C CYS A 28 10.33 4.35 6.80
N ALA A 29 9.59 4.65 7.86
CA ALA A 29 10.15 4.93 9.19
C ALA A 29 10.38 3.70 10.08
N LEU A 30 9.92 2.50 9.66
CA LEU A 30 9.74 1.36 10.58
C LEU A 30 10.95 0.42 10.70
N GLY A 31 12.09 0.76 10.09
CA GLY A 31 13.37 0.12 10.42
C GLY A 31 13.46 -1.41 10.25
N CYS A 32 12.55 -2.04 9.48
CA CYS A 32 12.57 -3.48 9.27
C CYS A 32 13.90 -3.91 8.63
N ALA A 33 14.66 -4.78 9.28
CA ALA A 33 16.05 -5.06 8.95
C ALA A 33 16.25 -5.67 7.55
N PHE A 34 15.22 -6.34 7.04
CA PHE A 34 15.19 -6.97 5.72
C PHE A 34 14.65 -6.05 4.60
N CYS A 35 14.20 -4.84 4.94
CA CYS A 35 13.52 -3.94 4.00
C CYS A 35 14.46 -2.84 3.50
N ALA A 36 14.77 -2.84 2.19
CA ALA A 36 15.58 -1.79 1.58
C ALA A 36 14.96 -0.39 1.73
N THR A 37 13.63 -0.27 1.63
CA THR A 37 12.91 1.01 1.83
C THR A 37 13.08 1.54 3.25
N ALA A 38 13.23 0.68 4.26
CA ALA A 38 13.48 1.12 5.63
C ALA A 38 14.88 1.74 5.78
N GLN A 39 15.88 1.27 5.02
CA GLN A 39 17.24 1.83 5.02
C GLN A 39 17.29 3.25 4.42
N MET A 40 16.34 3.59 3.54
CA MET A 40 16.22 4.94 2.98
C MET A 40 15.72 5.96 4.02
N GLY A 41 15.17 5.50 5.15
CA GLY A 41 14.43 6.34 6.09
C GLY A 41 13.09 6.82 5.53
N PHE A 42 12.38 7.64 6.29
CA PHE A 42 11.13 8.27 5.86
C PHE A 42 11.40 9.67 5.31
N LEU A 43 10.84 9.97 4.14
CA LEU A 43 10.93 11.31 3.54
C LEU A 43 9.58 12.02 3.56
N SER A 44 8.53 11.41 3.00
CA SER A 44 7.21 12.05 2.91
C SER A 44 6.07 11.05 2.75
N ASN A 45 4.86 11.50 3.11
CA ASN A 45 3.63 10.77 2.82
C ASN A 45 3.12 11.16 1.44
N LEU A 46 2.74 10.17 0.62
CA LEU A 46 2.06 10.43 -0.65
C LEU A 46 0.66 11.01 -0.40
N SER A 47 0.20 11.87 -1.30
CA SER A 47 -1.19 12.27 -1.41
C SER A 47 -2.06 11.12 -1.92
N SER A 48 -3.38 11.18 -1.70
CA SER A 48 -4.30 10.19 -2.29
C SER A 48 -4.22 10.18 -3.81
N GLY A 49 -4.00 11.34 -4.44
CA GLY A 49 -3.80 11.48 -5.88
C GLY A 49 -2.56 10.74 -6.36
N GLU A 50 -1.41 10.93 -5.70
CA GLU A 50 -0.16 10.23 -6.04
C GLU A 50 -0.25 8.71 -5.83
N ILE A 51 -1.06 8.25 -4.86
CA ILE A 51 -1.33 6.81 -4.68
C ILE A 51 -2.15 6.26 -5.86
N VAL A 52 -3.23 6.96 -6.26
CA VAL A 52 -4.09 6.55 -7.38
C VAL A 52 -3.36 6.65 -8.73
N GLU A 53 -2.52 7.67 -8.91
CA GLU A 53 -1.77 7.93 -10.14
C GLU A 53 -0.89 6.73 -10.54
N GLN A 54 -0.32 6.00 -9.58
CA GLN A 54 0.45 4.79 -9.86
C GLN A 54 -0.36 3.76 -10.65
N VAL A 55 -1.65 3.58 -10.32
CA VAL A 55 -2.55 2.66 -11.03
C VAL A 55 -2.87 3.19 -12.42
N LEU A 56 -3.21 4.48 -12.53
CA LEU A 56 -3.52 5.12 -13.81
C LEU A 56 -2.35 5.05 -14.79
N ARG A 57 -1.15 5.35 -14.30
CA ARG A 57 0.06 5.37 -15.11
C ARG A 57 0.42 3.98 -15.62
N VAL A 58 0.36 2.95 -14.76
CA VAL A 58 0.62 1.58 -15.18
C VAL A 58 -0.44 1.07 -16.16
N GLN A 59 -1.73 1.43 -16.00
CA GLN A 59 -2.74 1.09 -17.02
C GLN A 59 -2.46 1.75 -18.37
N GLN A 60 -2.05 3.03 -18.35
CA GLN A 60 -1.71 3.77 -19.55
C GLN A 60 -0.49 3.14 -20.26
N ASP A 61 0.57 2.84 -19.51
CA ASP A 61 1.83 2.32 -20.06
C ASP A 61 1.68 0.87 -20.57
N THR A 62 0.84 0.05 -19.92
CA THR A 62 0.67 -1.38 -20.27
C THR A 62 -0.53 -1.66 -21.17
N GLY A 63 -1.49 -0.75 -21.27
CA GLY A 63 -2.78 -0.96 -21.95
C GLY A 63 -3.67 -2.02 -21.27
N ARG A 64 -3.30 -2.54 -20.09
CA ARG A 64 -4.07 -3.58 -19.39
C ARG A 64 -4.86 -2.98 -18.23
N LYS A 65 -6.13 -3.38 -18.10
CA LYS A 65 -6.95 -3.05 -16.94
C LYS A 65 -6.40 -3.73 -15.69
N ILE A 66 -6.18 -2.95 -14.63
CA ILE A 66 -5.83 -3.46 -13.30
C ILE A 66 -7.07 -4.03 -12.64
N THR A 67 -6.95 -5.22 -12.07
CA THR A 67 -8.05 -5.91 -11.37
C THR A 67 -7.79 -6.07 -9.88
N ASN A 68 -6.53 -5.94 -9.45
CA ASN A 68 -6.08 -6.17 -8.08
C ASN A 68 -5.04 -5.11 -7.70
N VAL A 69 -5.16 -4.56 -6.50
CA VAL A 69 -4.22 -3.58 -5.95
C VAL A 69 -3.70 -4.09 -4.61
N VAL A 70 -2.39 -4.05 -4.41
CA VAL A 70 -1.77 -4.33 -3.11
C VAL A 70 -0.92 -3.14 -2.67
N LEU A 71 -1.17 -2.61 -1.48
CA LEU A 71 -0.34 -1.57 -0.86
C LEU A 71 0.80 -2.26 -0.10
N MET A 72 1.75 -2.77 -0.88
CA MET A 72 2.96 -3.49 -0.42
C MET A 72 4.23 -2.93 -1.06
N GLY A 73 4.16 -1.74 -1.66
CA GLY A 73 5.31 -1.02 -2.17
C GLY A 73 6.04 -0.29 -1.04
N MET A 74 6.49 0.93 -1.31
CA MET A 74 7.21 1.73 -0.34
C MET A 74 6.26 2.31 0.74
N GLY A 75 6.67 2.22 2.00
CA GLY A 75 5.99 2.85 3.14
C GLY A 75 5.09 1.92 3.97
N GLU A 76 4.65 2.42 5.13
CA GLU A 76 3.62 1.80 5.96
C GLU A 76 2.26 2.48 5.71
N PRO A 77 1.30 1.79 5.05
CA PRO A 77 0.01 2.39 4.71
C PRO A 77 -0.76 2.95 5.91
N PHE A 78 -0.68 2.33 7.10
CA PHE A 78 -1.40 2.82 8.27
C PHE A 78 -0.76 4.05 8.93
N LEU A 79 0.49 4.39 8.60
CA LEU A 79 1.07 5.69 8.95
C LEU A 79 0.64 6.81 7.99
N ASN A 80 0.05 6.45 6.84
CA ASN A 80 -0.57 7.37 5.89
C ASN A 80 -2.09 7.12 5.74
N TYR A 81 -2.74 6.72 6.85
CA TYR A 81 -4.07 6.09 6.87
C TYR A 81 -5.14 6.84 6.09
N SER A 82 -5.39 8.13 6.39
CA SER A 82 -6.51 8.88 5.78
C SER A 82 -6.37 8.98 4.26
N ARG A 83 -5.15 9.23 3.77
CA ARG A 83 -4.85 9.36 2.34
C ARG A 83 -4.92 8.02 1.62
N VAL A 84 -4.44 6.95 2.28
CA VAL A 84 -4.57 5.57 1.79
C VAL A 84 -6.03 5.16 1.66
N ILE A 85 -6.85 5.36 2.70
CA ILE A 85 -8.28 5.02 2.66
C ILE A 85 -9.00 5.83 1.58
N GLN A 86 -8.71 7.13 1.45
CA GLN A 86 -9.27 7.96 0.39
C GLN A 86 -8.89 7.43 -1.00
N ALA A 87 -7.61 7.09 -1.23
CA ALA A 87 -7.17 6.49 -2.48
C ALA A 87 -7.89 5.16 -2.78
N CYS A 88 -8.03 4.29 -1.78
CA CYS A 88 -8.74 3.02 -1.92
C CYS A 88 -10.21 3.23 -2.30
N ARG A 89 -10.89 4.23 -1.69
CA ARG A 89 -12.27 4.61 -2.04
C ARG A 89 -12.37 5.06 -3.50
N ILE A 90 -11.48 5.95 -3.95
CA ILE A 90 -11.43 6.41 -5.35
C ILE A 90 -11.22 5.24 -6.32
N MET A 91 -10.29 4.33 -6.00
CA MET A 91 -10.04 3.15 -6.84
C MET A 91 -11.25 2.20 -6.89
N SER A 92 -12.01 2.10 -5.81
CA SER A 92 -13.19 1.24 -5.72
C SER A 92 -14.49 1.86 -6.22
N ASP A 93 -14.50 3.18 -6.43
CA ASP A 93 -15.68 3.92 -6.83
C ASP A 93 -16.18 3.42 -8.20
N PRO A 94 -17.50 3.16 -8.38
CA PRO A 94 -18.07 2.78 -9.67
C PRO A 94 -17.85 3.82 -10.78
N GLU A 95 -17.77 5.11 -10.44
CA GLU A 95 -17.45 6.20 -11.36
C GLU A 95 -15.93 6.44 -11.48
N GLY A 96 -15.14 5.78 -10.65
CA GLY A 96 -13.68 5.77 -10.68
C GLY A 96 -13.11 4.59 -11.47
N LEU A 97 -12.24 3.81 -10.84
CA LEU A 97 -11.62 2.63 -11.48
C LEU A 97 -12.47 1.36 -11.37
N ALA A 98 -13.56 1.40 -10.59
CA ALA A 98 -14.47 0.28 -10.36
C ALA A 98 -13.76 -1.03 -9.96
N ILE A 99 -12.68 -0.94 -9.19
CA ILE A 99 -11.98 -2.11 -8.65
C ILE A 99 -12.74 -2.58 -7.41
N ALA A 100 -13.25 -3.81 -7.43
CA ALA A 100 -13.99 -4.34 -6.28
C ALA A 100 -13.18 -4.18 -4.98
N ALA A 101 -13.76 -3.59 -3.92
CA ALA A 101 -13.04 -3.23 -2.70
C ALA A 101 -12.24 -4.41 -2.09
N LYS A 102 -12.79 -5.63 -2.14
CA LYS A 102 -12.13 -6.86 -1.67
C LYS A 102 -10.85 -7.23 -2.47
N LYS A 103 -10.66 -6.66 -3.65
CA LYS A 103 -9.47 -6.83 -4.51
C LYS A 103 -8.40 -5.77 -4.26
N ILE A 104 -8.66 -4.82 -3.35
CA ILE A 104 -7.68 -3.87 -2.83
C ILE A 104 -7.22 -4.39 -1.47
N THR A 105 -5.92 -4.67 -1.34
CA THR A 105 -5.33 -5.19 -0.11
C THR A 105 -4.41 -4.15 0.50
N ILE A 106 -4.67 -3.76 1.74
CA ILE A 106 -3.80 -2.89 2.52
C ILE A 106 -2.95 -3.77 3.43
N SER A 107 -1.63 -3.69 3.30
CA SER A 107 -0.70 -4.36 4.22
C SER A 107 -0.32 -3.42 5.36
N THR A 108 -0.08 -3.98 6.54
CA THR A 108 0.50 -3.24 7.68
C THR A 108 1.48 -4.11 8.44
N VAL A 109 2.54 -3.53 8.98
CA VAL A 109 3.44 -4.23 9.91
C VAL A 109 2.84 -4.41 11.30
N GLY A 110 1.68 -3.81 11.59
CA GLY A 110 1.02 -3.98 12.88
C GLY A 110 0.80 -2.68 13.66
N VAL A 111 0.39 -1.59 13.00
CA VAL A 111 0.01 -0.35 13.70
C VAL A 111 -1.33 -0.57 14.42
N VAL A 112 -1.29 -1.15 15.62
CA VAL A 112 -2.46 -1.67 16.35
C VAL A 112 -3.62 -0.66 16.48
N PRO A 113 -3.38 0.63 16.86
CA PRO A 113 -4.47 1.60 16.91
C PRO A 113 -5.19 1.79 15.57
N ARG A 114 -4.44 1.73 14.45
CA ARG A 114 -4.99 1.87 13.10
C ARG A 114 -5.68 0.60 12.62
N ILE A 115 -5.24 -0.58 13.04
CA ILE A 115 -5.97 -1.84 12.81
C ILE A 115 -7.36 -1.78 13.46
N ARG A 116 -7.42 -1.30 14.71
CA ARG A 116 -8.70 -1.14 15.42
C ARG A 116 -9.60 -0.13 14.72
N GLN A 117 -9.06 1.05 14.40
CA GLN A 117 -9.78 2.08 13.64
C GLN A 117 -10.32 1.53 12.30
N PHE A 118 -9.50 0.78 11.55
CA PHE A 118 -9.90 0.16 10.28
C PHE A 118 -11.09 -0.80 10.43
N ALA A 119 -11.08 -1.60 11.51
CA ALA A 119 -12.17 -2.51 11.84
C ALA A 119 -13.43 -1.77 12.31
N ASP A 120 -13.29 -0.77 13.19
CA ASP A 120 -14.38 0.02 13.75
C ASP A 120 -15.10 0.83 12.67
N GLU A 121 -14.35 1.37 11.70
CA GLU A 121 -14.88 2.06 10.52
C GLU A 121 -15.47 1.11 9.46
N ARG A 122 -15.40 -0.21 9.68
CA ARG A 122 -15.90 -1.27 8.77
C ARG A 122 -15.41 -1.08 7.33
N GLN A 123 -14.14 -0.75 7.18
CA GLN A 123 -13.54 -0.53 5.87
C GLN A 123 -13.68 -1.80 5.01
N PRO A 124 -14.14 -1.69 3.74
CA PRO A 124 -14.49 -2.87 2.91
C PRO A 124 -13.28 -3.52 2.21
N PHE A 125 -12.07 -3.04 2.48
CA PHE A 125 -10.83 -3.47 1.83
C PHE A 125 -10.23 -4.68 2.56
N SER A 126 -9.44 -5.47 1.84
CA SER A 126 -8.73 -6.62 2.43
C SER A 126 -7.55 -6.14 3.27
N LEU A 127 -7.33 -6.76 4.44
CA LEU A 127 -6.21 -6.46 5.33
C LEU A 127 -5.20 -7.61 5.28
N ALA A 128 -3.92 -7.28 5.07
CA ALA A 128 -2.79 -8.19 5.23
C ALA A 128 -1.91 -7.72 6.40
N ILE A 129 -1.38 -8.67 7.17
CA ILE A 129 -0.51 -8.39 8.31
C ILE A 129 0.88 -8.94 8.03
N SER A 130 1.86 -8.06 7.96
CA SER A 130 3.28 -8.40 7.86
C SER A 130 3.79 -8.84 9.23
N LEU A 131 3.72 -10.14 9.52
CA LEU A 131 4.10 -10.71 10.82
C LEU A 131 5.58 -11.06 10.94
N HIS A 132 6.11 -11.79 9.95
CA HIS A 132 7.51 -12.21 9.76
C HIS A 132 8.22 -13.00 10.89
N ALA A 133 7.62 -13.21 12.06
CA ALA A 133 8.09 -14.15 13.08
C ALA A 133 6.97 -14.65 13.99
N ALA A 134 7.11 -15.86 14.52
CA ALA A 134 6.11 -16.49 15.41
C ALA A 134 6.29 -16.12 16.90
N THR A 135 7.41 -15.50 17.28
CA THR A 135 7.70 -15.09 18.67
C THR A 135 8.06 -13.62 18.72
N GLN A 136 7.69 -12.95 19.82
CA GLN A 136 7.98 -11.52 20.01
C GLN A 136 9.48 -11.20 19.99
N PRO A 137 10.38 -11.95 20.66
CA PRO A 137 11.81 -11.63 20.64
C PRO A 137 12.40 -11.66 19.23
N LEU A 138 12.04 -12.67 18.43
CA LEU A 138 12.50 -12.77 17.05
C LEU A 138 11.88 -11.67 16.18
N ARG A 139 10.58 -11.40 16.33
CA ARG A 139 9.91 -10.34 15.57
C ARG A 139 10.57 -8.99 15.82
N GLN A 140 10.84 -8.67 17.09
CA GLN A 140 11.44 -7.40 17.47
C GLN A 140 12.87 -7.23 16.92
N SER A 141 13.63 -8.33 16.75
CA SER A 141 14.97 -8.23 16.14
C SER A 141 14.95 -7.97 14.63
N ILE A 142 13.86 -8.29 13.93
CA ILE A 142 13.74 -8.12 12.47
C ILE A 142 12.81 -6.96 12.06
N MET A 143 11.85 -6.62 12.91
CA MET A 143 10.79 -5.62 12.70
C MET A 143 10.57 -4.84 14.02
N PRO A 144 11.43 -3.86 14.30
CA PRO A 144 11.33 -3.06 15.53
C PRO A 144 10.06 -2.21 15.60
#